data_AF-A0A2E0BHP0-F1
#
_entry.id   AF-A0A2E0BHP0-F1
#
_cell.length_a   1.000
_cell.length_b   1.000
_cell.length_c   1.000
_cell.angle_alpha   90.00
_cell.angle_beta   90.00
_cell.angle_gamma   90.00
#
_symmetry.space_group_name_H-M   'P 1'
#
loop_
_entity.id
_entity.type
_entity.pdbx_description
1 polymer ?
#
loop_
_entity_poly.entity_id
_entity_poly.type
_entity_poly.pdbx_seq_one_letter_code
_entity_poly.pdbx_strand_id
1 'polypeptide(L)'
;MANPVTFDLAIARIRSMSDKEYGETLTVFMDEHPALFGFLMNLSEEFDDDEHEQLVRTAMLLREGFRLAALTINSITSVIIQDVTREVVENVEKIDSEDGPNLEEMVKVSRSPFVFSELRNFLHQELKSGLRERKGQQHNLMVLVDVLIGCFEEAVDIPEAKKSE
;
A
#
# COMPACT_ATOMS: atom_id res chain seq x y z
N MET A 1 5.18 11.86 -7.59
CA MET A 1 6.22 11.62 -6.57
C MET A 1 5.84 12.39 -5.30
N ALA A 2 5.50 11.67 -4.23
CA ALA A 2 5.26 12.28 -2.92
C ALA A 2 6.53 12.95 -2.39
N ASN A 3 6.42 14.12 -1.77
CA ASN A 3 7.53 14.78 -1.09
C ASN A 3 7.83 14.00 0.20
N PRO A 4 9.10 13.66 0.53
CA PRO A 4 9.44 12.92 1.75
C PRO A 4 8.77 13.44 3.02
N VAL A 5 8.66 14.76 3.15
CA VAL A 5 7.99 15.43 4.29
C VAL A 5 6.51 15.06 4.39
N THR A 6 5.83 14.88 3.26
CA THR A 6 4.40 14.52 3.21
C THR A 6 4.16 13.10 3.70
N PHE A 7 5.09 12.18 3.42
CA PHE A 7 4.96 10.78 3.81
C PHE A 7 5.23 10.57 5.31
N ASP A 8 6.26 11.24 5.86
CA ASP A 8 6.53 11.25 7.30
C ASP A 8 5.34 11.78 8.11
N LEU A 9 4.67 12.83 7.61
CA LEU A 9 3.46 13.37 8.21
C LEU A 9 2.28 12.39 8.16
N ALA A 10 2.14 11.63 7.07
CA ALA A 10 1.13 10.57 6.97
C ALA A 10 1.39 9.44 7.99
N ILE A 11 2.65 8.99 8.13
CA ILE A 11 3.04 8.01 9.14
C ILE A 11 2.72 8.52 10.55
N ALA A 12 3.15 9.74 10.86
CA ALA A 12 2.89 10.36 12.16
C ALA A 12 1.39 10.48 12.44
N ARG A 13 0.60 10.83 11.42
CA ARG A 13 -0.85 10.91 11.51
C ARG A 13 -1.45 9.56 11.87
N ILE A 14 -1.13 8.49 11.14
CA ILE A 14 -1.66 7.14 11.41
C ILE A 14 -1.29 6.66 12.82
N ARG A 15 -0.03 6.87 13.25
CA ARG A 15 0.43 6.50 14.59
C ARG A 15 -0.24 7.27 15.73
N SER A 16 -0.65 8.50 15.47
CA SER A 16 -1.25 9.37 16.49
C SER A 16 -2.75 9.15 16.69
N MET A 17 -3.40 8.36 15.84
CA MET A 17 -4.84 8.13 15.92
C MET A 17 -5.20 7.38 17.20
N SER A 18 -6.18 7.90 17.94
CA SER A 18 -6.86 7.12 18.98
C SER A 18 -7.72 6.02 18.37
N ASP A 19 -8.07 4.98 19.13
CA ASP A 19 -8.94 3.89 18.64
C ASP A 19 -10.28 4.38 18.07
N LYS A 20 -10.86 5.40 18.71
CA LYS A 20 -12.09 6.02 18.23
C LYS A 20 -11.90 6.68 16.87
N GLU A 21 -10.84 7.48 16.74
CA GLU A 21 -10.52 8.20 15.51
C GLU A 21 -10.12 7.24 14.38
N TYR A 22 -9.41 6.17 14.72
CA TYR A 22 -9.11 5.10 13.80
C TYR A 22 -10.39 4.46 13.25
N GLY A 23 -11.35 4.11 14.12
CA GLY A 23 -12.64 3.55 13.72
C GLY A 23 -13.47 4.48 12.82
N GLU A 24 -13.50 5.77 13.15
CA GLU A 24 -14.15 6.80 12.31
C GLU A 24 -13.45 6.93 10.94
N THR A 25 -12.11 6.96 10.92
CA THR A 25 -11.33 7.07 9.68
C THR A 25 -11.47 5.81 8.83
N LEU A 26 -11.50 4.64 9.45
CA LEU A 26 -11.71 3.36 8.77
C LEU A 26 -13.09 3.28 8.12
N THR A 27 -14.13 3.78 8.80
CA THR A 27 -15.49 3.83 8.23
C THR A 27 -15.51 4.69 6.96
N VAL A 28 -14.90 5.88 7.00
CA VAL A 28 -14.78 6.74 5.81
C VAL A 28 -13.98 6.05 4.70
N PHE A 29 -12.89 5.36 5.05
CA PHE A 29 -12.09 4.59 4.10
C PHE A 29 -12.90 3.48 3.40
N MET A 30 -13.74 2.77 4.16
CA MET A 30 -14.62 1.73 3.63
C MET A 30 -15.64 2.30 2.62
N ASP A 31 -16.19 3.48 2.91
CA ASP A 31 -17.15 4.15 2.04
C ASP A 31 -16.49 4.67 0.75
N GLU A 32 -15.27 5.21 0.84
CA GLU A 32 -14.53 5.73 -0.31
C GLU A 32 -13.93 4.62 -1.21
N HIS A 33 -13.52 3.50 -0.61
CA HIS A 33 -12.82 2.42 -1.30
C HIS A 33 -13.40 1.02 -1.00
N PRO A 34 -14.68 0.77 -1.28
CA PRO A 34 -15.36 -0.47 -0.89
C PRO A 34 -14.75 -1.72 -1.54
N ALA A 35 -14.32 -1.64 -2.81
CA ALA A 35 -13.70 -2.77 -3.49
C ALA A 35 -12.29 -3.09 -2.93
N LEU A 36 -11.50 -2.06 -2.60
CA LEU A 36 -10.20 -2.26 -1.95
C LEU A 36 -10.36 -2.85 -0.55
N PHE A 37 -11.33 -2.35 0.22
CA PHE A 37 -11.59 -2.91 1.55
C PHE A 37 -12.05 -4.36 1.47
N GLY A 38 -12.93 -4.70 0.53
CA GLY A 38 -13.32 -6.10 0.28
C GLY A 38 -12.13 -6.98 -0.12
N PHE A 39 -11.21 -6.48 -0.95
CA PHE A 39 -9.97 -7.17 -1.27
C PHE A 39 -9.11 -7.42 -0.03
N LEU A 40 -8.91 -6.41 0.82
CA LEU A 40 -8.18 -6.56 2.08
C LEU A 40 -8.83 -7.58 3.02
N MET A 41 -10.17 -7.64 3.10
CA MET A 41 -10.84 -8.65 3.91
C MET A 41 -10.64 -10.06 3.38
N ASN A 42 -10.63 -10.26 2.06
CA ASN A 42 -10.38 -11.58 1.49
C ASN A 42 -8.95 -12.09 1.77
N LEU A 43 -7.99 -11.17 1.95
CA LEU A 43 -6.62 -11.51 2.30
C LEU A 43 -6.45 -11.93 3.76
N SER A 44 -7.43 -11.73 4.65
CA SER A 44 -7.29 -12.09 6.07
C SER A 44 -7.04 -13.58 6.30
N GLU A 45 -7.38 -14.44 5.34
CA GLU A 45 -7.11 -15.88 5.42
C GLU A 45 -5.63 -16.23 5.18
N GLU A 46 -4.86 -15.34 4.55
CA GLU A 46 -3.47 -15.57 4.14
C GLU A 46 -2.44 -14.92 5.09
N PHE A 47 -2.90 -14.02 5.97
CA PHE A 47 -2.07 -13.24 6.89
C PHE A 47 -2.57 -13.42 8.32
N ASP A 48 -1.66 -13.32 9.29
CA ASP A 48 -2.11 -13.29 10.70
C ASP A 48 -2.81 -11.97 11.05
N ASP A 49 -3.50 -11.93 12.19
CA ASP A 49 -4.29 -10.77 12.60
C ASP A 49 -3.45 -9.48 12.68
N ASP A 50 -2.18 -9.57 13.06
CA ASP A 50 -1.28 -8.43 13.19
C ASP A 50 -0.87 -7.92 11.80
N GLU A 51 -0.45 -8.82 10.91
CA GLU A 51 -0.12 -8.52 9.52
C GLU A 51 -1.32 -7.92 8.77
N HIS A 52 -2.51 -8.49 8.96
CA HIS A 52 -3.74 -8.00 8.36
C HIS A 52 -4.10 -6.60 8.84
N GLU A 53 -4.02 -6.34 10.16
CA GLU A 53 -4.24 -5.01 10.71
C GLU A 53 -3.25 -3.99 10.12
N GLN A 54 -1.97 -4.37 10.00
CA GLN A 54 -0.96 -3.49 9.43
C GLN A 54 -1.14 -3.25 7.92
N LEU A 55 -1.69 -4.21 7.17
CA LEU A 55 -2.08 -4.01 5.77
C LEU A 55 -3.21 -2.98 5.63
N VAL A 56 -4.23 -3.06 6.49
CA VAL A 56 -5.31 -2.06 6.52
C VAL A 56 -4.76 -0.68 6.87
N ARG A 57 -3.91 -0.58 7.90
CA ARG A 57 -3.24 0.67 8.28
C ARG A 57 -2.35 1.21 7.16
N THR A 58 -1.68 0.34 6.40
CA THR A 58 -0.86 0.71 5.24
C THR A 58 -1.70 1.33 4.13
N ALA A 59 -2.87 0.76 3.83
CA ALA A 59 -3.79 1.35 2.85
C ALA A 59 -4.32 2.73 3.30
N MET A 60 -4.64 2.89 4.59
CA MET A 60 -5.05 4.18 5.15
C MET A 60 -3.90 5.21 5.13
N LEU A 61 -2.67 4.77 5.38
CA LEU A 61 -1.46 5.59 5.31
C LEU A 61 -1.26 6.12 3.89
N LEU A 62 -1.37 5.25 2.88
CA LEU A 62 -1.28 5.65 1.48
C LEU A 62 -2.31 6.71 1.14
N ARG A 63 -3.60 6.47 1.47
CA ARG A 63 -4.67 7.46 1.32
C ARG A 63 -4.31 8.81 1.95
N GLU A 64 -3.81 8.79 3.18
CA GLU A 64 -3.43 10.01 3.90
C GLU A 64 -2.25 10.72 3.23
N GLY A 65 -1.26 9.98 2.71
CA GLY A 65 -0.15 10.52 1.94
C GLY A 65 -0.60 11.28 0.69
N PHE A 66 -1.52 10.70 -0.09
CA PHE A 66 -2.12 11.37 -1.25
C PHE A 66 -2.94 12.60 -0.85
N ARG A 67 -3.73 12.50 0.22
CA ARG A 67 -4.51 13.63 0.77
C ARG A 67 -3.62 14.80 1.18
N LEU A 68 -2.52 14.53 1.88
CA LEU A 68 -1.56 15.56 2.29
C LEU A 68 -0.77 16.14 1.10
N ALA A 69 -0.62 15.36 0.02
CA ALA A 69 -0.08 15.84 -1.25
C ALA A 69 -1.08 16.66 -2.09
N ALA A 70 -2.31 16.88 -1.58
CA ALA A 70 -3.42 17.53 -2.29
C ALA A 70 -3.78 16.82 -3.62
N LEU A 71 -3.63 15.50 -3.66
CA LEU A 71 -4.04 14.66 -4.78
C LEU A 71 -5.38 14.01 -4.46
N THR A 72 -6.35 14.17 -5.37
CA THR A 72 -7.65 13.51 -5.27
C THR A 72 -7.50 12.07 -5.75
N ILE A 73 -8.02 11.13 -4.96
CA ILE A 73 -8.05 9.70 -5.29
C ILE A 73 -9.49 9.32 -5.57
N ASN A 74 -9.74 8.78 -6.75
CA ASN A 74 -11.02 8.18 -7.10
C ASN A 74 -11.22 6.85 -6.37
N SER A 75 -12.45 6.34 -6.37
CA SER A 75 -12.69 5.02 -5.76
C SER A 75 -11.88 3.93 -6.48
N ILE A 76 -11.03 3.21 -5.74
CA ILE A 76 -10.25 2.09 -6.26
C ILE A 76 -11.22 0.95 -6.61
N THR A 77 -11.24 0.55 -7.88
CA THR A 77 -12.18 -0.45 -8.41
C THR A 77 -11.54 -1.84 -8.48
N SER A 78 -12.37 -2.88 -8.61
CA SER A 78 -11.89 -4.24 -8.82
C SER A 78 -11.02 -4.40 -10.08
N VAL A 79 -11.26 -3.58 -11.11
CA VAL A 79 -10.46 -3.58 -12.35
C VAL A 79 -9.05 -3.06 -12.06
N ILE A 80 -8.93 -1.93 -11.36
CA ILE A 80 -7.63 -1.39 -10.94
C ILE A 80 -6.85 -2.44 -10.12
N ILE A 81 -7.52 -3.06 -9.14
CA ILE A 81 -6.88 -4.07 -8.28
C ILE A 81 -6.36 -5.24 -9.12
N GLN A 82 -7.17 -5.76 -10.05
CA GLN A 82 -6.77 -6.89 -10.91
C GLN A 82 -5.60 -6.53 -11.83
N ASP A 83 -5.66 -5.36 -12.48
CA ASP A 83 -4.64 -4.92 -13.42
C ASP A 83 -3.30 -4.66 -12.71
N VAL A 84 -3.33 -3.96 -11.58
CA VAL A 84 -2.14 -3.69 -10.76
C VAL A 84 -1.58 -4.99 -10.18
N THR A 85 -2.43 -5.89 -9.66
CA THR A 85 -1.96 -7.18 -9.11
C THR A 85 -1.22 -7.97 -10.17
N ARG A 86 -1.76 -8.06 -11.39
CA ARG A 86 -1.10 -8.73 -12.50
C ARG A 86 0.26 -8.11 -12.81
N GLU A 87 0.33 -6.78 -12.93
CA GLU A 87 1.58 -6.08 -13.22
C GLU A 87 2.65 -6.30 -12.14
N VAL A 88 2.28 -6.20 -10.87
CA VAL A 88 3.20 -6.42 -9.74
C VAL A 88 3.72 -7.85 -9.76
N VAL A 89 2.85 -8.85 -9.92
CA VAL A 89 3.26 -10.26 -10.01
C VAL A 89 4.21 -10.47 -11.19
N GLU A 90 3.90 -9.95 -12.39
CA GLU A 90 4.78 -10.04 -13.56
C GLU A 90 6.14 -9.37 -13.33
N ASN A 91 6.20 -8.28 -12.57
CA ASN A 91 7.46 -7.60 -12.24
C ASN A 91 8.30 -8.39 -11.24
N VAL A 92 7.64 -9.02 -10.26
CA VAL A 92 8.30 -9.86 -9.27
C VAL A 92 8.80 -11.18 -9.89
N GLU A 93 8.04 -11.79 -10.79
CA GLU A 93 8.47 -13.01 -11.52
C GLU A 93 9.76 -12.80 -12.32
N LYS A 94 10.01 -11.59 -12.82
CA LYS A 94 11.25 -11.26 -13.58
C LYS A 94 12.51 -11.25 -12.72
N ILE A 95 12.35 -11.09 -11.41
CA ILE A 95 13.44 -11.07 -10.42
C ILE A 95 13.38 -12.28 -9.49
N ASP A 96 12.46 -13.21 -9.74
CA ASP A 96 12.33 -14.40 -8.93
C ASP A 96 13.51 -15.35 -9.19
N SER A 97 14.03 -15.92 -8.11
CA SER A 97 15.19 -16.79 -8.11
C SER A 97 14.88 -18.08 -7.36
N GLU A 98 15.77 -19.08 -7.37
CA GLU A 98 15.55 -20.33 -6.62
C GLU A 98 15.30 -20.10 -5.11
N ASP A 99 15.76 -18.98 -4.56
CA ASP A 99 15.57 -18.57 -3.16
C ASP A 99 14.41 -17.54 -2.96
N GLY A 100 13.64 -17.26 -4.00
CA GLY A 100 12.67 -16.16 -4.07
C GLY A 100 13.30 -14.83 -4.48
N PRO A 101 12.51 -13.79 -4.78
CA PRO A 101 13.01 -12.45 -5.06
C PRO A 101 13.58 -11.85 -3.78
N ASN A 102 14.78 -11.24 -3.84
CA ASN A 102 15.29 -10.55 -2.66
C ASN A 102 14.64 -9.16 -2.51
N LEU A 103 14.56 -8.67 -1.27
CA LEU A 103 13.88 -7.40 -0.95
C LEU A 103 14.49 -6.19 -1.63
N GLU A 104 15.80 -6.20 -1.90
CA GLU A 104 16.45 -5.07 -2.58
C GLU A 104 16.08 -5.00 -4.06
N GLU A 105 15.86 -6.15 -4.70
CA GLU A 105 15.36 -6.24 -6.07
C GLU A 105 13.89 -5.87 -6.14
N MET A 106 13.06 -6.30 -5.17
CA MET A 106 11.67 -5.87 -5.08
C MET A 106 11.54 -4.34 -5.01
N VAL A 107 12.38 -3.67 -4.21
CA VAL A 107 12.41 -2.20 -4.15
C VAL A 107 12.74 -1.58 -5.52
N LYS A 108 13.65 -2.18 -6.29
CA LYS A 108 14.07 -1.65 -7.60
C LYS A 108 13.00 -1.80 -8.68
N VAL A 109 12.23 -2.88 -8.63
CA VAL A 109 11.16 -3.16 -9.61
C VAL A 109 9.79 -2.61 -9.21
N SER A 110 9.65 -2.16 -7.95
CA SER A 110 8.44 -1.51 -7.47
C SER A 110 8.12 -0.25 -8.28
N ARG A 111 6.82 -0.01 -8.44
CA ARG A 111 6.30 1.20 -9.09
C ARG A 111 6.76 2.49 -8.41
N SER A 112 6.97 2.43 -7.09
CA SER A 112 7.39 3.58 -6.28
C SER A 112 8.46 3.17 -5.27
N PRO A 113 9.74 3.07 -5.68
CA PRO A 113 10.82 2.54 -4.83
C PRO A 113 10.96 3.26 -3.49
N PHE A 114 10.72 4.58 -3.48
CA PHE A 114 10.74 5.40 -2.27
C PHE A 114 9.60 5.02 -1.33
N VAL A 115 8.35 5.06 -1.81
CA VAL A 115 7.16 4.76 -0.98
C VAL A 115 7.21 3.31 -0.49
N PHE A 116 7.63 2.38 -1.34
CA PHE A 116 7.83 0.98 -0.97
C PHE A 116 8.83 0.85 0.19
N SER A 117 9.97 1.53 0.10
CA SER A 117 11.00 1.49 1.15
C SER A 117 10.48 2.06 2.47
N GLU A 118 9.73 3.16 2.41
CA GLU A 118 9.12 3.78 3.59
C GLU A 118 8.04 2.89 4.22
N LEU A 119 7.18 2.26 3.42
CA LEU A 119 6.17 1.32 3.90
C LEU A 119 6.80 0.05 4.49
N ARG A 120 7.87 -0.45 3.89
CA ARG A 120 8.66 -1.55 4.46
C ARG A 120 9.23 -1.16 5.82
N ASN A 121 9.78 0.05 5.96
CA ASN A 121 10.30 0.54 7.23
C ASN A 121 9.20 0.71 8.28
N PHE A 122 8.03 1.22 7.87
CA PHE A 122 6.84 1.31 8.71
C PHE A 122 6.43 -0.07 9.22
N LEU A 123 6.22 -1.05 8.33
CA LEU A 123 5.84 -2.42 8.70
C LEU A 123 6.90 -3.10 9.58
N HIS A 124 8.19 -2.83 9.34
CA HIS A 124 9.25 -3.34 10.20
C HIS A 124 9.14 -2.87 11.66
N GLN A 125 8.60 -1.66 11.87
CA GLN A 125 8.45 -1.04 13.18
C GLN A 125 7.12 -1.39 13.85
N GLU A 126 6.04 -1.57 13.08
CA GLU A 126 4.70 -1.81 13.63
C GLU A 126 4.37 -3.29 13.87
N LEU A 127 4.94 -4.21 13.08
CA LEU A 127 4.69 -5.64 13.27
C LEU A 127 5.29 -6.12 14.60
N LYS A 128 4.50 -6.84 15.40
CA LYS A 128 4.91 -7.33 16.74
C LYS A 128 6.13 -8.26 16.69
N SER A 129 6.20 -9.11 15.67
CA SER A 129 7.34 -10.02 15.39
C SER A 129 8.40 -9.38 14.49
N GLY A 130 8.14 -8.16 13.99
CA GLY A 130 8.86 -7.54 12.89
C GLY A 130 8.78 -8.35 11.60
N LEU A 131 9.36 -7.82 10.52
CA LEU A 131 9.38 -8.49 9.20
C LEU A 131 10.27 -9.77 9.13
N ARG A 132 10.70 -10.37 10.25
CA ARG A 132 11.89 -11.25 10.28
C ARG A 132 11.63 -12.76 10.27
N GLU A 133 10.42 -13.23 10.52
CA GLU A 133 10.25 -14.64 10.90
C GLU A 133 10.07 -15.64 9.74
N ARG A 134 9.65 -15.20 8.53
CA ARG A 134 9.45 -16.11 7.37
C ARG A 134 9.70 -15.40 6.04
N LYS A 135 10.77 -15.77 5.32
CA LYS A 135 11.12 -15.17 4.01
C LYS A 135 9.93 -15.15 3.04
N GLY A 136 9.20 -16.25 2.90
CA GLY A 136 8.03 -16.32 2.03
C GLY A 136 6.89 -15.39 2.44
N GLN A 137 6.57 -15.32 3.74
CA GLN A 137 5.52 -14.42 4.24
C GLN A 137 5.90 -12.95 4.05
N GLN A 138 7.17 -12.63 4.29
CA GLN A 138 7.71 -11.30 4.04
C GLN A 138 7.59 -10.93 2.55
N HIS A 139 7.85 -11.85 1.63
CA HIS A 139 7.67 -11.60 0.20
C HIS A 139 6.21 -11.34 -0.15
N ASN A 140 5.28 -12.17 0.32
CA ASN A 140 3.85 -11.98 0.09
C ASN A 140 3.36 -10.62 0.59
N LEU A 141 3.80 -10.22 1.79
CA LEU A 141 3.48 -8.91 2.35
C LEU A 141 4.03 -7.77 1.48
N MET A 142 5.27 -7.89 1.01
CA MET A 142 5.88 -6.88 0.14
C MET A 142 5.26 -6.80 -1.25
N VAL A 143 4.81 -7.93 -1.81
CA VAL A 143 4.00 -7.96 -3.04
C VAL A 143 2.72 -7.16 -2.82
N LEU A 144 1.99 -7.42 -1.74
CA LEU A 144 0.76 -6.68 -1.43
C LEU A 144 1.00 -5.19 -1.20
N VAL A 145 2.11 -4.82 -0.55
CA VAL A 145 2.48 -3.40 -0.39
C VAL A 145 2.61 -2.71 -1.75
N ASP A 146 3.27 -3.35 -2.73
CA ASP A 146 3.40 -2.79 -4.08
C ASP A 146 2.08 -2.75 -4.83
N VAL A 147 1.21 -3.75 -4.62
CA VAL A 147 -0.17 -3.73 -5.14
C VAL A 147 -0.95 -2.55 -4.58
N LEU A 148 -0.87 -2.30 -3.27
CA LEU A 148 -1.54 -1.16 -2.65
C LEU A 148 -1.03 0.17 -3.21
N ILE A 149 0.30 0.33 -3.34
CA ILE A 149 0.90 1.52 -3.96
C ILE A 149 0.33 1.74 -5.35
N GLY A 150 0.37 0.71 -6.22
CA GLY A 150 -0.12 0.81 -7.58
C GLY A 150 -1.63 1.12 -7.65
N CYS A 151 -2.44 0.53 -6.76
CA CYS A 151 -3.87 0.81 -6.71
C CYS A 151 -4.17 2.29 -6.43
N PHE A 152 -3.45 2.89 -5.48
CA PHE A 152 -3.62 4.32 -5.20
C PHE A 152 -3.09 5.20 -6.33
N GLU A 153 -1.95 4.84 -6.94
CA GLU A 153 -1.37 5.58 -8.06
C GLU A 153 -2.28 5.60 -9.29
N GLU A 154 -2.86 4.46 -9.66
CA GLU A 154 -3.82 4.35 -10.78
C GLU A 154 -5.13 5.08 -10.51
N ALA A 155 -5.51 5.22 -9.23
CA ALA A 155 -6.74 5.91 -8.84
C ALA A 155 -6.57 7.42 -8.70
N VAL A 156 -5.37 7.98 -8.88
CA VAL A 156 -5.14 9.44 -8.84
C VAL A 156 -5.94 10.11 -9.96
N ASP A 157 -6.76 11.09 -9.60
CA ASP A 157 -7.38 11.99 -10.56
C ASP A 157 -6.31 12.96 -11.08
N ILE A 158 -5.82 12.72 -12.29
CA ILE A 158 -4.93 13.64 -12.98
C ILE A 158 -5.82 14.59 -13.78
N PRO A 159 -5.90 15.89 -13.43
CA PRO A 159 -6.59 16.86 -14.27
C PRO A 159 -5.97 16.79 -15.66
N GLU A 160 -6.76 16.49 -16.69
CA GLU A 160 -6.28 16.52 -18.07
C GLU A 160 -5.57 17.87 -18.26
N ALA A 161 -4.26 17.84 -18.45
CA ALA A 161 -3.54 19.02 -18.89
C ALA A 161 -4.24 19.46 -20.16
N LYS A 162 -4.89 20.64 -20.15
CA LYS A 162 -5.54 21.24 -21.31
C LYS A 162 -4.67 20.96 -22.52
N LYS A 163 -5.10 20.04 -23.39
CA LYS A 163 -4.49 19.89 -24.71
C LYS A 163 -4.55 21.29 -25.30
N SER A 164 -3.37 21.88 -25.46
CA SER A 164 -3.24 23.17 -26.10
C SER A 164 -3.66 22.93 -27.54
N GLU A 165 -4.85 23.40 -27.89
CA GLU A 165 -5.30 23.51 -29.29
C GLU A 165 -4.38 24.46 -30.07
#